data_AF-A0AAN0LZ17-F1
#
_entry.id   AF-A0AAN0LZ17-F1
#
_cell.length_a   1.000
_cell.length_b   1.000
_cell.length_c   1.000
_cell.angle_alpha   90.00
_cell.angle_beta   90.00
_cell.angle_gamma   90.00
#
_symmetry.space_group_name_H-M   'P 1'
#
loop_
_entity.id
_entity.type
_entity.pdbx_description
1 polymer ?
#
loop_
_entity_poly.entity_id
_entity_poly.type
_entity_poly.pdbx_seq_one_letter_code
_entity_poly.pdbx_strand_id
1 'polypeptide(L)' 'MKKEPISICIVGAGSTYTPCIIQAMLNVKDMFPVARFVCMISPKQKITVLL' A
#
# COMPACT_ATOMS: atom_id res chain seq x y z
N MET A 1 22.38 -3.68 -4.53
CA MET A 1 21.52 -2.72 -5.24
C MET A 1 20.76 -1.90 -4.21
N LYS A 2 20.80 -0.57 -4.27
CA LYS A 2 19.86 0.26 -3.50
C LYS A 2 18.49 0.08 -4.14
N LYS A 3 17.51 -0.41 -3.38
CA LYS A 3 16.15 -0.57 -3.89
C LYS A 3 15.42 0.75 -3.66
N GLU A 4 14.89 1.34 -4.73
CA GLU A 4 14.18 2.60 -4.62
C GLU A 4 12.84 2.40 -3.90
N PRO A 5 12.46 3.31 -2.99
CA PRO A 5 11.20 3.22 -2.27
C PRO A 5 10.00 3.32 -3.22
N ILE A 6 9.06 2.38 -3.08
CA ILE A 6 7.89 2.26 -3.95
C ILE A 6 6.65 2.85 -3.27
N SER A 7 5.88 3.62 -4.03
CA SER A 7 4.56 4.10 -3.63
C SER A 7 3.47 3.26 -4.30
N ILE A 8 2.54 2.72 -3.52
CA ILE A 8 1.45 1.85 -4.00
C ILE A 8 0.12 2.57 -3.84
N CYS A 9 -0.72 2.53 -4.87
CA CYS A 9 -2.12 2.93 -4.79
C CYS A 9 -3.02 1.69 -4.89
N ILE A 10 -3.89 1.49 -3.90
CA ILE A 10 -4.89 0.42 -3.88
C ILE A 10 -6.25 1.05 -4.21
N VAL A 11 -6.80 0.74 -5.38
CA VAL A 11 -8.13 1.17 -5.80
C VAL A 11 -9.17 0.16 -5.33
N GLY A 12 -10.30 0.62 -4.79
CA GLY A 12 -11.29 -0.25 -4.14
C GLY A 12 -10.87 -0.65 -2.72
N ALA A 13 -10.13 0.21 -2.03
CA ALA A 13 -9.59 -0.07 -0.69
C ALA A 13 -10.63 -0.21 0.43
N GLY A 14 -11.92 -0.05 0.11
CA GLY A 14 -13.03 -0.40 1.02
C GLY A 14 -13.28 -1.91 1.09
N SER A 15 -12.55 -2.69 0.29
CA SER A 15 -12.60 -4.14 0.29
C SER A 15 -12.11 -4.72 1.62
N THR A 16 -12.82 -5.75 2.12
CA THR A 16 -12.39 -6.51 3.30
C THR A 16 -11.07 -7.25 3.10
N TYR A 17 -10.61 -7.39 1.85
CA TYR A 17 -9.31 -7.99 1.50
C TYR A 17 -8.13 -7.01 1.66
N THR A 18 -8.37 -5.70 1.67
CA THR A 18 -7.30 -4.68 1.67
C THR A 18 -6.32 -4.81 2.85
N PRO A 19 -6.76 -5.08 4.10
CA PRO A 19 -5.83 -5.29 5.22
C PRO A 19 -4.84 -6.44 4.98
N CYS A 20 -5.31 -7.57 4.44
CA CYS A 20 -4.45 -8.72 4.16
C CYS A 20 -3.43 -8.45 3.04
N ILE A 21 -3.83 -7.69 2.01
CA ILE A 21 -2.91 -7.28 0.93
C ILE A 21 -1.81 -6.38 1.50
N ILE A 22 -2.16 -5.38 2.31
CA ILE A 22 -1.18 -4.49 2.95
C ILE A 22 -0.23 -5.31 3.84
N GLN A 23 -0.76 -6.22 4.65
CA GLN A 23 0.06 -7.10 5.50
C GLN A 23 1.04 -7.94 4.68
N ALA A 24 0.59 -8.56 3.58
CA ALA A 24 1.44 -9.36 2.72
C ALA A 24 2.58 -8.53 2.11
N MET A 25 2.30 -7.30 1.69
CA MET A 25 3.31 -6.38 1.14
C MET A 25 4.31 -5.91 2.19
N LEU A 26 3.86 -5.68 3.43
CA LEU A 26 4.75 -5.35 4.56
C LEU A 26 5.68 -6.51 4.92
N ASN A 27 5.20 -7.75 4.83
CA ASN A 27 6.01 -8.95 5.11
C ASN A 27 7.16 -9.17 4.12
N VAL A 28 7.12 -8.51 2.96
CA VAL A 28 8.17 -8.60 1.93
C VAL A 28 8.91 -7.28 1.73
N LYS A 29 8.89 -6.36 2.70
CA LYS A 29 9.47 -5.00 2.56
C LYS A 29 10.96 -5.00 2.20
N ASP A 30 11.73 -5.99 2.66
CA ASP A 30 13.14 -6.14 2.31
C ASP A 30 13.35 -6.50 0.82
N MET A 31 12.38 -7.21 0.25
CA MET A 31 12.35 -7.54 -1.17
C MET A 31 11.75 -6.41 -2.00
N PHE A 32 10.68 -5.79 -1.51
CA PHE A 32 9.86 -4.78 -2.16
C PHE A 32 9.66 -3.57 -1.21
N PRO A 33 10.54 -2.56 -1.24
CA PRO A 33 10.58 -1.51 -0.23
C PRO A 33 9.44 -0.50 -0.39
N VAL A 34 8.28 -0.83 0.17
CA VAL A 34 7.13 0.08 0.17
C VAL A 34 7.36 1.23 1.16
N ALA A 35 7.27 2.47 0.67
CA ALA A 35 7.34 3.69 1.50
C ALA A 35 5.98 4.32 1.76
N ARG A 36 4.99 4.03 0.91
CA ARG A 36 3.66 4.63 1.00
C ARG A 36 2.59 3.73 0.43
N PHE A 37 1.46 3.66 1.13
CA PHE A 37 0.19 3.20 0.59
C PHE A 37 -0.79 4.37 0.42
N VAL A 38 -1.49 4.40 -0.71
CA VAL A 38 -2.65 5.25 -0.94
C VAL A 38 -3.85 4.32 -1.14
N CYS A 39 -4.74 4.28 -0.16
CA CYS A 39 -5.96 3.50 -0.18
C CYS A 39 -7.10 4.37 -0.73
N MET A 40 -7.56 4.09 -1.94
CA MET A 40 -8.64 4.85 -2.59
C MET A 40 -9.93 4.03 -2.57
N ILE A 41 -10.92 4.48 -1.79
CA ILE A 41 -12.26 3.89 -1.72
C ILE A 41 -13.15 4.48 -2.82
N SER A 42 -13.05 5.80 -3.01
CA SER A 42 -13.66 6.54 -4.11
C SER A 42 -12.75 7.72 -4.48
N PRO A 43 -12.96 8.41 -5.62
CA PRO A 43 -12.13 9.58 -5.98
C PRO A 43 -12.12 10.68 -4.89
N LYS A 44 -13.17 10.75 -4.08
CA LYS A 44 -13.31 11.71 -2.96
C LYS A 44 -12.84 11.16 -1.62
N GLN A 45 -12.66 9.84 -1.50
CA GLN A 45 -12.32 9.17 -0.25
C GLN A 45 -11.04 8.35 -0.43
N LYS A 46 -9.92 8.92 0.04
CA LYS A 46 -8.60 8.29 0.04
C LYS A 46 -7.93 8.44 1.38
N ILE A 47 -7.16 7.43 1.77
CA ILE A 47 -6.36 7.39 2.99
C ILE A 47 -4.91 7.14 2.58
N THR A 48 -3.97 7.91 3.14
CA THR A 48 -2.54 7.74 2.89
C THR A 48 -1.86 7.21 4.13
N VAL A 49 -1.05 6.17 3.98
CA VAL A 49 -0.24 5.58 5.05
C VAL A 49 1.23 5.71 4.65
N LEU A 50 2.05 6.29 5.52
CA LEU A 50 3.51 6.42 5.38
C LEU A 50 4.18 5.33 6.22
N LEU A 51 5.25 4.72 5.69
CA LEU A 51 5.91 3.52 6.24
C LEU A 51 7.42 3.63 6.35
#